data_AF-A0A7Y4MT85-F1
#
_entry.id   AF-A0A7Y4MT85-F1
#
_cell.length_a   1.000
_cell.length_b   1.000
_cell.length_c   1.000
_cell.angle_alpha   90.00
_cell.angle_beta   90.00
_cell.angle_gamma   90.00
#
_symmetry.space_group_name_H-M   'P 1'
#
loop_
_entity.id
_entity.type
_entity.pdbx_description
1 polymer ?
#
loop_
_entity_poly.entity_id
_entity_poly.type
_entity_poly.pdbx_seq_one_letter_code
_entity_poly.pdbx_strand_id
1 'polypeptide(L)'
;MDVIDLLIQQHREVEALFDACRAAKDDASKRELGIQLAEALTLHTTIEERWVYPAARRVVGDTLIQDSIEEHGKMTELIAQMIRARNDPQKLVSLFGELEKVVKDHVTMEERDVLPKLGQKVTEEDLGMSCKDIVRTASEVRREEMQKLQGQANA
;
A
#
# COMPACT_ATOMS: atom_id res chain seq x y z
N MET A 1 3.21 7.35 18.72
CA MET A 1 3.05 6.77 17.39
C MET A 1 3.82 7.66 16.45
N ASP A 2 5.00 7.21 16.08
CA ASP A 2 5.78 7.85 15.02
C ASP A 2 5.41 7.25 13.64
N VAL A 3 6.14 7.64 12.59
CA VAL A 3 5.87 7.18 11.22
C VAL A 3 6.17 5.69 11.05
N ILE A 4 7.12 5.13 11.81
CA ILE A 4 7.48 3.72 11.72
C ILE A 4 6.38 2.88 12.38
N ASP A 5 5.92 3.30 13.56
CA ASP A 5 4.77 2.69 14.21
C ASP A 5 3.55 2.69 13.27
N LEU A 6 3.32 3.81 12.56
CA LEU A 6 2.24 3.95 11.58
C LEU A 6 2.38 2.95 10.42
N LEU A 7 3.56 2.87 9.78
CA LEU A 7 3.77 1.97 8.64
C LEU A 7 3.64 0.50 9.06
N ILE A 8 4.23 0.11 10.19
CA ILE A 8 4.08 -1.25 10.73
C ILE A 8 2.60 -1.55 11.01
N GLN A 9 1.85 -0.60 11.58
CA GLN A 9 0.42 -0.78 11.78
C GLN A 9 -0.33 -0.98 10.45
N GLN A 10 0.00 -0.21 9.42
CA GLN A 10 -0.58 -0.35 8.07
C GLN A 10 -0.25 -1.71 7.44
N HIS A 11 0.99 -2.21 7.59
CA HIS A 11 1.36 -3.55 7.13
C HIS A 11 0.48 -4.63 7.77
N ARG A 12 0.28 -4.57 9.09
CA ARG A 12 -0.58 -5.53 9.80
C ARG A 12 -2.04 -5.44 9.41
N GLU A 13 -2.53 -4.23 9.15
CA GLU A 13 -3.90 -4.02 8.64
C GLU A 13 -4.07 -4.66 7.25
N VAL A 14 -3.12 -4.45 6.34
CA VAL A 14 -3.12 -5.03 5.00
C VAL A 14 -3.04 -6.55 5.06
N GLU A 15 -2.17 -7.14 5.89
CA GLU A 15 -2.11 -8.58 6.11
C GLU A 15 -3.44 -9.15 6.62
N ALA A 16 -4.07 -8.48 7.58
CA ALA A 16 -5.38 -8.87 8.09
C ALA A 16 -6.48 -8.79 7.02
N LEU A 17 -6.42 -7.80 6.12
CA LEU A 17 -7.33 -7.68 4.99
C LEU A 17 -7.15 -8.83 3.99
N PHE A 18 -5.91 -9.27 3.72
CA PHE A 18 -5.65 -10.46 2.92
C PHE A 18 -6.27 -11.72 3.55
N ASP A 19 -6.08 -11.91 4.86
CA ASP A 19 -6.69 -13.02 5.61
C ASP A 19 -8.22 -12.97 5.57
N ALA A 20 -8.81 -11.79 5.77
CA ALA A 20 -10.26 -11.60 5.70
C ALA A 20 -10.80 -11.91 4.29
N CYS A 21 -10.12 -11.46 3.23
CA CYS A 21 -10.49 -11.77 1.85
C CYS A 21 -10.50 -13.28 1.57
N ARG A 22 -9.52 -14.03 2.10
CA ARG A 22 -9.48 -15.50 2.00
C ARG A 22 -10.62 -16.17 2.77
N ALA A 23 -10.94 -15.66 3.94
CA ALA A 23 -11.96 -16.24 4.81
C ALA A 23 -13.40 -15.93 4.35
N ALA A 24 -13.60 -14.88 3.56
CA ALA A 24 -14.90 -14.45 3.06
C ALA A 24 -15.57 -15.53 2.19
N LYS A 25 -16.83 -15.83 2.47
CA LYS A 25 -17.59 -16.92 1.81
C LYS A 25 -18.51 -16.44 0.70
N ASP A 26 -18.99 -15.20 0.80
CA ASP A 26 -19.88 -14.58 -0.16
C ASP A 26 -19.17 -13.51 -1.00
N ASP A 27 -19.69 -13.28 -2.20
CA ASP A 27 -19.10 -12.37 -3.18
C ASP A 27 -19.22 -10.89 -2.77
N ALA A 28 -20.24 -10.54 -1.97
CA ALA A 28 -20.41 -9.17 -1.49
C ALA A 28 -19.29 -8.80 -0.51
N SER A 29 -19.02 -9.66 0.47
CA SER A 29 -17.94 -9.50 1.43
C SER A 29 -16.56 -9.48 0.75
N LYS A 30 -16.32 -10.39 -0.21
CA LYS A 30 -15.06 -10.39 -1.00
C LYS A 30 -14.85 -9.08 -1.76
N ARG A 31 -15.92 -8.56 -2.36
CA ARG A 31 -15.87 -7.30 -3.09
C ARG A 31 -15.58 -6.12 -2.15
N GLU A 32 -16.26 -6.06 -1.02
CA GLU A 32 -16.06 -4.99 -0.04
C GLU A 32 -14.64 -5.02 0.54
N LEU A 33 -14.16 -6.19 0.97
CA LEU A 33 -12.80 -6.36 1.48
C LEU A 33 -11.75 -6.07 0.41
N GLY A 34 -11.99 -6.44 -0.85
CA GLY A 34 -11.10 -6.10 -1.97
C GLY A 34 -11.00 -4.59 -2.21
N ILE A 35 -12.11 -3.85 -2.03
CA ILE A 35 -12.09 -2.37 -2.07
C ILE A 35 -11.30 -1.82 -0.89
N GLN A 36 -11.53 -2.32 0.33
CA GLN A 36 -10.79 -1.90 1.51
C GLN A 36 -9.29 -2.15 1.37
N LEU A 37 -8.89 -3.31 0.84
CA LEU A 37 -7.50 -3.65 0.56
C LEU A 37 -6.86 -2.70 -0.45
N ALA A 38 -7.53 -2.43 -1.58
CA ALA A 38 -7.04 -1.48 -2.58
C ALA A 38 -6.88 -0.07 -2.00
N GLU A 39 -7.84 0.35 -1.19
CA GLU A 39 -7.82 1.63 -0.48
C GLU A 39 -6.67 1.71 0.54
N ALA A 40 -6.46 0.66 1.33
CA ALA A 40 -5.38 0.61 2.33
C ALA A 40 -4.00 0.64 1.67
N LEU A 41 -3.80 -0.15 0.61
CA LEU A 41 -2.55 -0.14 -0.15
C LEU A 41 -2.28 1.22 -0.79
N THR A 42 -3.28 1.81 -1.45
CA THR A 42 -3.13 3.14 -2.08
C THR A 42 -2.78 4.22 -1.04
N LEU A 43 -3.38 4.15 0.15
CA LEU A 43 -3.04 5.07 1.25
C LEU A 43 -1.60 4.90 1.69
N HIS A 44 -1.20 3.66 1.93
CA HIS A 44 0.11 3.29 2.43
C HIS A 44 1.23 3.71 1.46
N THR A 45 1.13 3.30 0.20
CA THR A 45 2.12 3.65 -0.81
C THR A 45 2.21 5.16 -1.05
N THR A 46 1.07 5.87 -1.00
CA THR A 46 1.04 7.35 -1.05
C THR A 46 1.83 7.98 0.08
N ILE A 47 1.69 7.45 1.30
CA ILE A 47 2.41 7.95 2.47
C ILE A 47 3.90 7.77 2.30
N GLU A 48 4.29 6.58 1.87
CA GLU A 48 5.70 6.24 1.70
C GLU A 48 6.36 7.06 0.62
N GLU A 49 5.78 7.10 -0.59
CA GLU A 49 6.37 7.79 -1.73
C GLU A 49 6.52 9.31 -1.52
N ARG A 50 5.53 9.93 -0.88
CA ARG A 50 5.51 11.40 -0.75
C ARG A 50 6.28 11.91 0.46
N TRP A 51 6.31 11.16 1.57
CA TRP A 51 6.88 11.65 2.82
C TRP A 51 8.03 10.79 3.35
N VAL A 52 7.95 9.47 3.25
CA VAL A 52 8.94 8.57 3.86
C VAL A 52 10.16 8.40 2.96
N TYR A 53 9.96 8.04 1.69
CA TYR A 53 11.01 7.78 0.71
C TYR A 53 11.97 8.95 0.48
N PRO A 54 11.52 10.23 0.43
CA PRO A 54 12.46 11.36 0.35
C PRO A 54 13.46 11.40 1.52
N ALA A 55 13.04 11.04 2.73
CA ALA A 55 13.93 10.93 3.88
C ALA A 55 14.72 9.61 3.86
N ALA A 56 14.09 8.50 3.52
CA ALA A 56 14.68 7.17 3.49
C ALA A 56 15.84 7.04 2.51
N ARG A 57 15.73 7.64 1.31
CA ARG A 57 16.81 7.63 0.29
C ARG A 57 18.14 8.13 0.84
N ARG A 58 18.13 9.10 1.75
CA ARG A 58 19.34 9.65 2.40
C ARG A 58 20.00 8.68 3.37
N VAL A 59 19.24 7.71 3.87
CA VAL A 59 19.64 6.80 4.94
C VAL A 59 20.00 5.42 4.40
N VAL A 60 19.19 4.87 3.49
CA VAL A 60 19.31 3.49 3.01
C VAL A 60 19.83 3.38 1.59
N GLY A 61 19.91 4.51 0.88
CA GLY A 61 20.36 4.57 -0.52
C GLY A 61 19.19 4.52 -1.50
N ASP A 62 19.51 4.82 -2.76
CA ASP A 62 18.53 5.02 -3.83
C ASP A 62 17.94 3.70 -4.34
N THR A 63 18.76 2.65 -4.43
CA THR A 63 18.39 1.37 -5.02
C THR A 63 17.25 0.68 -4.27
N LEU A 64 17.33 0.55 -2.94
CA LEU A 64 16.28 -0.09 -2.14
C LEU A 64 14.93 0.63 -2.29
N ILE A 65 14.95 1.96 -2.32
CA ILE A 65 13.73 2.76 -2.48
C ILE A 65 13.20 2.67 -3.90
N GLN A 66 14.07 2.54 -4.90
CA GLN A 66 13.66 2.33 -6.28
C GLN A 66 12.96 0.97 -6.43
N ASP A 67 13.48 -0.08 -5.80
CA ASP A 67 12.85 -1.40 -5.76
C ASP A 67 11.43 -1.32 -5.15
N SER A 68 11.25 -0.64 -4.00
CA SER A 68 9.90 -0.45 -3.41
C SER A 68 8.95 0.29 -4.36
N ILE A 69 9.41 1.33 -5.06
CA ILE A 69 8.55 2.07 -6.02
C ILE A 69 8.13 1.20 -7.20
N GLU A 70 9.01 0.33 -7.69
CA GLU A 70 8.66 -0.64 -8.73
C GLU A 70 7.60 -1.64 -8.22
N GLU A 71 7.74 -2.11 -6.99
CA GLU A 71 6.73 -2.94 -6.33
C GLU A 71 5.39 -2.21 -6.17
N HIS A 72 5.38 -0.93 -5.76
CA HIS A 72 4.16 -0.11 -5.67
C HIS A 72 3.45 0.06 -7.02
N GLY A 73 4.24 0.30 -8.07
CA GLY A 73 3.72 0.37 -9.44
C GLY A 73 3.04 -0.95 -9.83
N LYS A 74 3.66 -2.08 -9.50
CA LYS A 74 3.08 -3.40 -9.72
C LYS A 74 1.81 -3.65 -8.90
N MET A 75 1.78 -3.24 -7.64
CA MET A 75 0.57 -3.33 -6.79
C MET A 75 -0.59 -2.54 -7.42
N THR A 76 -0.32 -1.31 -7.85
CA THR A 76 -1.30 -0.44 -8.51
C THR A 76 -1.85 -1.08 -9.79
N GLU A 77 -0.97 -1.65 -10.62
CA GLU A 77 -1.37 -2.33 -11.84
C GLU A 77 -2.25 -3.55 -11.55
N LEU A 78 -1.89 -4.38 -10.58
CA LEU A 78 -2.64 -5.56 -10.17
C LEU A 78 -4.03 -5.17 -9.64
N ILE A 79 -4.13 -4.14 -8.79
CA ILE A 79 -5.40 -3.59 -8.33
C ILE A 79 -6.27 -3.16 -9.52
N ALA A 80 -5.70 -2.41 -10.48
CA ALA A 80 -6.43 -1.99 -11.67
C ALA A 80 -6.92 -3.19 -12.52
N GLN A 81 -6.10 -4.22 -12.66
CA GLN A 81 -6.47 -5.46 -13.34
C GLN A 81 -7.61 -6.19 -12.61
N MET A 82 -7.59 -6.23 -11.27
CA MET A 82 -8.66 -6.85 -10.47
C MET A 82 -9.99 -6.10 -10.66
N ILE A 83 -9.99 -4.77 -10.68
CA ILE A 83 -11.20 -3.97 -10.91
C ILE A 83 -11.79 -4.26 -12.31
N ARG A 84 -10.93 -4.40 -13.33
CA ARG A 84 -11.35 -4.78 -14.69
C ARG A 84 -11.85 -6.23 -14.77
N ALA A 85 -11.26 -7.13 -13.99
CA ALA A 85 -11.62 -8.54 -13.93
C ALA A 85 -12.77 -8.85 -12.96
N ARG A 86 -13.53 -7.86 -12.48
CA ARG A 86 -14.58 -8.02 -11.44
C ARG A 86 -15.65 -9.09 -11.72
N ASN A 87 -15.85 -9.48 -12.98
CA ASN A 87 -16.81 -10.51 -13.41
C ASN A 87 -16.13 -11.84 -13.79
N ASP A 88 -14.83 -12.00 -13.53
CA ASP A 88 -14.04 -13.20 -13.83
C ASP A 88 -13.42 -13.74 -12.53
N PRO A 89 -14.12 -14.64 -11.81
CA PRO A 89 -13.67 -15.15 -10.51
C PRO A 89 -12.32 -15.87 -10.58
N GLN A 90 -12.04 -16.59 -11.68
CA GLN A 90 -10.80 -17.35 -11.81
C GLN A 90 -9.61 -16.41 -11.97
N LYS A 91 -9.76 -15.36 -12.78
CA LYS A 91 -8.74 -14.33 -12.94
C LYS A 91 -8.53 -13.53 -11.66
N LEU A 92 -9.60 -13.21 -10.92
CA LEU A 92 -9.50 -12.53 -9.62
C LEU A 92 -8.66 -13.32 -8.61
N VAL A 93 -8.85 -14.64 -8.50
CA VAL A 93 -8.06 -15.48 -7.60
C VAL A 93 -6.57 -15.42 -7.95
N SER A 94 -6.24 -15.49 -9.25
CA SER A 94 -4.84 -15.40 -9.70
C SER A 94 -4.23 -14.04 -9.40
N LEU A 95 -4.92 -12.95 -9.74
CA LEU A 95 -4.44 -11.59 -9.52
C LEU A 95 -4.28 -11.26 -8.02
N PHE A 96 -5.21 -11.75 -7.19
CA PHE A 96 -5.14 -11.58 -5.74
C PHE A 96 -3.91 -12.27 -5.15
N GLY A 97 -3.61 -13.51 -5.57
CA GLY A 97 -2.41 -14.21 -5.12
C GLY A 97 -1.11 -13.55 -5.57
N GLU A 98 -1.09 -12.96 -6.77
CA GLU A 98 0.07 -12.19 -7.23
C GLU A 98 0.24 -10.89 -6.42
N LEU A 99 -0.84 -10.16 -6.16
CA LEU A 99 -0.83 -8.94 -5.35
C LEU A 99 -0.31 -9.25 -3.93
N GLU A 100 -0.82 -10.31 -3.31
CA GLU A 100 -0.37 -10.73 -1.98
C GLU A 100 1.14 -11.01 -1.95
N LYS A 101 1.67 -11.70 -2.97
CA LYS A 101 3.09 -11.98 -3.05
C LYS A 101 3.92 -10.70 -3.11
N VAL A 102 3.52 -9.75 -3.97
CA VAL A 102 4.24 -8.48 -4.12
C VAL A 102 4.20 -7.68 -2.81
N VAL A 103 3.04 -7.59 -2.16
CA VAL A 103 2.91 -6.89 -0.87
C VAL A 103 3.75 -7.55 0.21
N LYS A 104 3.78 -8.89 0.27
CA LYS A 104 4.57 -9.61 1.27
C LYS A 104 6.07 -9.40 1.08
N ASP A 105 6.55 -9.44 -0.17
CA ASP A 105 7.96 -9.21 -0.48
C ASP A 105 8.37 -7.78 -0.08
N HIS A 106 7.54 -6.80 -0.45
CA HIS A 106 7.67 -5.39 -0.07
C HIS A 106 7.75 -5.20 1.46
N VAL A 107 6.72 -5.62 2.20
CA VAL A 107 6.66 -5.52 3.68
C VAL A 107 7.88 -6.17 4.34
N THR A 108 8.30 -7.33 3.84
CA THR A 108 9.47 -8.04 4.39
C THR A 108 10.76 -7.25 4.20
N MET A 109 10.94 -6.64 3.02
CA MET A 109 12.13 -5.83 2.72
C MET A 109 12.12 -4.53 3.53
N GLU A 110 11.00 -3.82 3.54
CA GLU A 110 10.75 -2.61 4.33
C GLU A 110 11.14 -2.79 5.80
N GLU A 111 10.53 -3.77 6.47
CA GLU A 111 10.70 -4.00 7.90
C GLU A 111 12.09 -4.52 8.27
N ARG A 112 12.79 -5.18 7.34
CA ARG A 112 14.15 -5.69 7.57
C ARG A 112 15.22 -4.66 7.26
N ASP A 113 15.10 -3.96 6.14
CA ASP A 113 16.20 -3.23 5.51
C ASP A 113 15.99 -1.71 5.51
N VAL A 114 14.75 -1.22 5.59
CA VAL A 114 14.41 0.20 5.49
C VAL A 114 14.06 0.79 6.86
N LEU A 115 12.97 0.30 7.49
CA LEU A 115 12.42 0.87 8.73
C LEU A 115 13.41 0.90 9.90
N PRO A 116 14.22 -0.16 10.18
CA PRO A 116 15.17 -0.13 11.29
C PRO A 116 16.24 0.96 11.15
N LYS A 117 16.57 1.36 9.92
CA LYS A 117 17.56 2.41 9.64
C LYS A 117 16.92 3.81 9.73
N LEU A 118 15.64 3.94 9.42
CA LEU A 118 14.86 5.18 9.59
C LEU A 118 14.71 5.57 11.06
N GLY A 119 14.44 4.60 11.94
CA GLY A 119 14.14 4.84 13.37
C GLY A 119 15.26 5.45 14.19
N GLN A 120 16.46 5.58 13.62
CA GLN A 120 17.59 6.25 14.24
C GLN A 120 17.81 7.68 13.73
N LYS A 121 17.08 8.13 12.68
CA LYS A 121 17.48 9.29 11.88
C LYS A 121 16.36 10.19 11.33
N VAL A 122 15.09 9.80 11.44
CA VAL A 122 13.97 10.56 10.84
C VAL A 122 13.02 11.07 11.91
N THR A 123 12.81 12.38 11.93
CA THR A 123 11.91 13.11 12.82
C THR A 123 10.70 13.66 12.07
N GLU A 124 9.68 14.17 12.78
CA GLU A 124 8.55 14.87 12.13
C GLU A 124 9.00 16.09 11.30
N GLU A 125 10.13 16.73 11.68
CA GLU A 125 10.72 17.83 10.91
C GLU A 125 11.26 17.35 9.56
N ASP A 126 11.87 16.16 9.51
CA ASP A 126 12.36 15.55 8.27
C ASP A 126 11.21 15.14 7.33
N LEU A 127 10.05 14.79 7.89
CA LEU A 127 8.82 14.47 7.16
C LEU A 127 8.04 15.73 6.75
N GLY A 128 8.37 16.89 7.34
CA GLY A 128 7.73 18.18 7.08
C GLY A 128 6.33 18.37 7.70
N MET A 129 5.79 17.37 8.42
CA MET A 129 4.50 17.43 9.10
C MET A 129 4.30 16.26 10.08
N SER A 130 3.33 16.39 10.99
CA SER A 130 2.98 15.34 11.95
C SER A 130 2.38 14.11 11.25
N CYS A 131 2.53 12.92 11.85
CA CYS A 131 1.95 11.69 11.29
C CYS A 131 0.42 11.79 11.10
N LYS A 132 -0.26 12.52 11.99
CA LYS A 132 -1.70 12.76 11.89
C LYS A 132 -2.06 13.59 10.65
N ASP A 133 -1.26 14.60 10.35
CA ASP A 133 -1.47 15.44 9.17
C ASP A 133 -1.13 14.70 7.88
N ILE A 134 -0.07 13.86 7.88
CA ILE A 134 0.28 12.96 6.77
C ILE A 134 -0.92 12.08 6.42
N VAL A 135 -1.48 11.36 7.40
CA VAL A 135 -2.62 10.46 7.17
C VAL A 135 -3.83 11.23 6.63
N ARG A 136 -4.11 12.43 7.17
CA ARG A 136 -5.21 13.27 6.68
C ARG A 136 -5.01 13.66 5.21
N THR A 137 -3.84 14.18 4.87
CA THR A 137 -3.53 14.62 3.50
C THR A 137 -3.48 13.45 2.52
N ALA A 138 -2.86 12.33 2.92
CA ALA A 138 -2.82 11.11 2.11
C ALA A 138 -4.23 10.54 1.88
N SER A 139 -5.14 10.66 2.85
CA SER A 139 -6.54 10.22 2.68
C SER A 139 -7.30 10.98 1.59
N GLU A 140 -7.00 12.27 1.40
CA GLU A 140 -7.57 13.09 0.33
C GLU A 140 -7.02 12.65 -1.03
N VAL A 141 -5.70 12.48 -1.13
CA VAL A 141 -5.01 11.98 -2.34
C VAL A 141 -5.53 10.61 -2.74
N ARG A 142 -5.58 9.67 -1.80
CA ARG A 142 -6.11 8.31 -1.98
C ARG A 142 -7.50 8.34 -2.59
N ARG A 143 -8.37 9.24 -2.14
CA ARG A 143 -9.74 9.37 -2.68
C ARG A 143 -9.72 9.72 -4.16
N GLU A 144 -8.86 10.65 -4.58
CA GLU A 144 -8.71 11.04 -5.99
C GLU A 144 -8.13 9.90 -6.83
N GLU A 145 -7.11 9.20 -6.32
CA GLU A 145 -6.48 8.08 -7.02
C GLU A 145 -7.44 6.90 -7.21
N MET A 146 -8.20 6.56 -6.17
CA MET A 146 -9.23 5.52 -6.27
C MET A 146 -10.35 5.90 -7.26
N GLN A 147 -10.75 7.18 -7.31
CA GLN A 147 -11.70 7.65 -8.32
C GLN A 147 -11.15 7.50 -9.75
N LYS A 148 -9.86 7.79 -9.97
CA LYS A 148 -9.21 7.61 -11.26
C LYS A 148 -9.15 6.13 -11.66
N LEU A 149 -8.75 5.24 -10.75
CA LEU A 149 -8.69 3.80 -11.00
C LEU A 149 -10.07 3.22 -11.36
N GLN A 150 -11.11 3.64 -10.65
CA GLN A 150 -12.49 3.23 -10.94
C GLN A 150 -13.00 3.81 -12.26
N GLY A 151 -12.67 5.07 -12.57
CA GLY A 151 -13.03 5.71 -13.83
C GLY A 151 -12.41 5.02 -15.04
N GLN A 152 -11.13 4.66 -14.96
CA GLN A 152 -10.41 3.96 -16.03
C GLN A 152 -10.92 2.52 -16.25
N ALA A 153 -11.46 1.87 -15.23
CA ALA A 153 -12.00 0.51 -15.34
C ALA A 153 -13.45 0.45 -15.85
N ASN A 154 -14.12 1.60 -15.97
CA ASN A 154 -15.48 1.74 -16.50
C ASN A 154 -15.53 2.40 -17.88
N ALA A 155 -14.39 2.85 -18.40
CA ALA A 155 -14.21 3.34 -19.77
C ALA A 155 -13.85 2.17 -20.71
#